data_AF-Q0V3A9-F1
#
_entry.id   AF-Q0V3A9-F1
#
_cell.length_a   1.000
_cell.length_b   1.000
_cell.length_c   1.000
_cell.angle_alpha   90.00
_cell.angle_beta   90.00
_cell.angle_gamma   90.00
#
_symmetry.space_group_name_H-M   'P 1'
#
loop_
_entity.id
_entity.type
_entity.pdbx_description
1 polymer ?
#
loop_
_entity_poly.entity_id
_entity_poly.type
_entity_poly.pdbx_seq_one_letter_code
_entity_poly.pdbx_strand_id
1 'polypeptide(L)'
;MAASTGMAGLGEPDMALIAELLEDVSRNPPAIAARKLLVEHYISVGWLEAATDNAKDLKTLAPRDPDVTRYLETLQRKPDPPAPEKQAPSVVKPPVTETREWDPKTGRYKKVAPAKHARKLSQVQDPEVNSDLDATRQDLTQGYTALRAKARSILADLLHLQNLQRKAGLPPSKNVAKVQAIAEGGGVSQGITTNSPGSARSVARRMRDRPEEAASIAISDLEDTVKWIRVPHGKPSGADDDAVRDVLVKRTEAVQSTLPDNLKIHCEHALMHVEHELLTRNYANTETMLGDEIKDIPRANFYVTEDNYAWCMDELVQAITANNGVLRNPLSREMFTPKDIKGILLHPIGKPLAALGVAQHEMSKGIRSDTIVHMEKLSNVLLTDQSADTLPSRKAVDEFLAYVATSVPELEQKAIEQLKCPARDSHTGQAYDFSIGEAVLDAKGNRVCFHKTGDFIKQAASYLRQNQGAAPDQDPNTCSVM
;
A
#
# COMPACT_ATOMS: atom_id res chain seq x y z
N MET A 1 -22.78 -12.84 40.21
CA MET A 1 -21.97 -11.78 40.84
C MET A 1 -20.57 -12.34 41.06
N ALA A 2 -19.75 -12.33 40.01
CA ALA A 2 -18.38 -12.83 40.06
C ALA A 2 -17.43 -11.63 40.04
N ALA A 3 -16.62 -11.50 41.08
CA ALA A 3 -15.56 -10.52 41.17
C ALA A 3 -14.37 -10.98 40.31
N SER A 4 -13.89 -10.11 39.43
CA SER A 4 -12.60 -10.29 38.76
C SER A 4 -11.63 -9.26 39.32
N THR A 5 -10.77 -9.71 40.23
CA THR A 5 -9.52 -9.06 40.60
C THR A 5 -8.47 -9.45 39.56
N GLY A 6 -8.10 -8.50 38.70
CA GLY A 6 -7.07 -8.66 37.66
C GLY A 6 -5.95 -7.63 37.82
N MET A 7 -4.72 -8.12 37.74
CA MET A 7 -3.46 -7.42 37.97
C MET A 7 -3.27 -6.17 37.10
N ALA A 8 -2.54 -5.18 37.65
CA ALA A 8 -2.09 -3.97 36.97
C ALA A 8 -1.13 -4.30 35.81
N GLY A 9 -1.69 -4.61 34.65
CA GLY A 9 -1.04 -4.46 33.35
C GLY A 9 -1.53 -3.15 32.71
N LEU A 10 -0.65 -2.45 31.99
CA LEU A 10 -0.98 -1.32 31.12
C LEU A 10 -2.12 -1.72 30.17
N GLY A 11 -3.36 -1.48 30.58
CA GLY A 11 -4.55 -1.80 29.81
C GLY A 11 -4.66 -0.83 28.64
N GLU A 12 -4.69 -1.36 27.42
CA GLU A 12 -5.07 -0.56 26.27
C GLU A 12 -6.43 0.11 26.53
N PRO A 13 -6.62 1.38 26.13
CA PRO A 13 -7.87 2.09 26.37
C PRO A 13 -9.01 1.43 25.61
N ASP A 14 -10.10 1.12 26.33
CA ASP A 14 -11.35 0.70 25.71
C ASP A 14 -11.96 1.87 24.93
N MET A 15 -11.67 1.91 23.63
CA MET A 15 -12.13 2.96 22.72
C MET A 15 -13.64 2.93 22.48
N ALA A 16 -14.30 1.78 22.69
CA ALA A 16 -15.75 1.67 22.57
C ALA A 16 -16.43 2.34 23.77
N LEU A 17 -15.95 2.07 24.98
CA LEU A 17 -16.43 2.74 26.20
C LEU A 17 -16.21 4.25 26.14
N ILE A 18 -15.03 4.71 25.69
CA ILE A 18 -14.76 6.15 25.53
C ILE A 18 -15.74 6.79 24.54
N ALA A 19 -16.02 6.13 23.42
CA ALA A 19 -16.95 6.65 22.42
C ALA A 19 -18.39 6.74 22.96
N GLU A 20 -18.86 5.71 23.67
CA GLU A 20 -20.19 5.69 24.29
C GLU A 20 -20.35 6.79 25.34
N LEU A 21 -19.35 6.95 26.22
CA LEU A 21 -19.37 8.00 27.26
C LEU A 21 -19.35 9.40 26.65
N LEU A 22 -18.55 9.64 25.60
CA LEU A 22 -18.54 10.94 24.92
C LEU A 22 -19.85 11.22 24.17
N GLU A 23 -20.49 10.19 23.61
CA GLU A 23 -21.80 10.31 22.99
C GLU A 23 -22.89 10.64 24.02
N ASP A 24 -22.89 10.00 25.19
CA ASP A 24 -23.82 10.31 26.28
C ASP A 24 -23.60 11.74 26.81
N VAL A 25 -22.34 12.17 26.94
CA VAL A 25 -21.99 13.54 27.31
C VAL A 25 -22.50 14.57 26.29
N SER A 26 -22.44 14.23 25.00
CA SER A 26 -22.96 15.09 23.94
C SER A 26 -24.48 15.13 23.90
N ARG A 27 -25.16 14.02 24.20
CA ARG A 27 -26.63 13.91 24.16
C ARG A 27 -27.29 14.52 25.39
N ASN A 28 -26.66 14.41 26.56
CA ASN A 28 -27.29 14.74 27.84
C ASN A 28 -26.47 15.73 28.72
N PRO A 29 -26.16 16.97 28.28
CA PRO A 29 -25.40 17.92 29.10
C PRO A 29 -26.10 18.24 30.44
N PRO A 30 -25.41 18.22 31.60
CA PRO A 30 -23.95 18.14 31.76
C PRO A 30 -23.36 16.72 31.89
N ALA A 31 -24.17 15.66 31.91
CA ALA A 31 -23.77 14.24 31.99
C ALA A 31 -22.67 13.94 33.03
N ILE A 32 -22.86 14.37 34.28
CA ILE A 32 -21.83 14.31 35.33
C ILE A 32 -21.36 12.86 35.56
N ALA A 33 -22.27 11.88 35.56
CA ALA A 33 -21.92 10.47 35.77
C ALA A 33 -21.01 9.92 34.66
N ALA A 34 -21.36 10.16 33.39
CA ALA A 34 -20.56 9.72 32.25
C ALA A 34 -19.17 10.38 32.22
N ARG A 35 -19.09 11.68 32.56
CA ARG A 35 -17.80 12.38 32.69
C ARG A 35 -16.94 11.80 33.82
N LYS A 36 -17.53 11.40 34.95
CA LYS A 36 -16.79 10.79 36.08
C LYS A 36 -16.20 9.44 35.68
N LEU A 37 -16.99 8.59 35.02
CA LEU A 37 -16.53 7.31 34.47
C LEU A 37 -15.41 7.50 33.43
N LEU A 38 -15.52 8.54 32.60
CA LEU A 38 -14.49 8.86 31.60
C LEU A 38 -13.15 9.24 32.25
N VAL A 39 -13.17 10.06 33.32
CA VAL A 39 -11.97 10.41 34.09
C VAL A 39 -11.35 9.18 34.76
N GLU A 40 -12.18 8.31 35.36
CA GLU A 40 -11.70 7.08 36.00
C GLU A 40 -11.02 6.13 35.01
N HIS A 41 -11.60 5.99 33.81
CA HIS A 41 -11.01 5.21 32.73
C HIS A 41 -9.70 5.80 32.22
N TYR A 42 -9.60 7.13 32.08
CA TYR A 42 -8.33 7.76 31.71
C TYR A 42 -7.24 7.61 32.78
N ILE A 43 -7.60 7.62 34.06
CA ILE A 43 -6.65 7.34 35.15
C ILE A 43 -6.15 5.90 35.07
N SER A 44 -7.03 4.91 34.83
CA SER A 44 -6.66 3.50 34.83
C SER A 44 -5.73 3.10 33.68
N VAL A 45 -5.87 3.75 32.52
CA VAL A 45 -5.05 3.51 31.31
C VAL A 45 -3.78 4.38 31.25
N GLY A 46 -3.55 5.22 32.26
CA GLY A 46 -2.37 6.10 32.35
C GLY A 46 -2.42 7.36 31.47
N TRP A 47 -3.59 7.76 30.98
CA TRP A 47 -3.80 8.97 30.18
C TRP A 47 -4.04 10.19 31.07
N LEU A 48 -3.03 10.52 31.88
CA LEU A 48 -3.15 11.48 33.00
C LEU A 48 -3.48 12.91 32.55
N GLU A 49 -3.01 13.35 31.37
CA GLU A 49 -3.31 14.68 30.84
C GLU A 49 -4.80 14.81 30.49
N ALA A 50 -5.35 13.85 29.75
CA ALA A 50 -6.77 13.81 29.38
C ALA A 50 -7.68 13.67 30.62
N ALA A 51 -7.27 12.86 31.61
CA ALA A 51 -7.96 12.76 32.89
C ALA A 51 -7.98 14.10 33.64
N THR A 52 -6.86 14.83 33.63
CA THR A 52 -6.71 16.11 34.33
C THR A 52 -7.62 17.19 33.75
N ASP A 53 -7.69 17.29 32.42
CA ASP A 53 -8.53 18.30 31.77
C ASP A 53 -10.02 18.01 31.98
N ASN A 54 -10.44 16.75 31.84
CA ASN A 54 -11.83 16.36 32.10
C ASN A 54 -12.22 16.52 33.59
N ALA A 55 -11.29 16.28 34.52
CA ALA A 55 -11.52 16.49 35.95
C ALA A 55 -11.66 17.99 36.31
N LYS A 56 -10.92 18.88 35.64
CA LYS A 56 -11.07 20.34 35.80
C LYS A 56 -12.43 20.82 35.29
N ASP A 57 -12.85 20.34 34.12
CA ASP A 57 -14.17 20.64 33.57
C ASP A 57 -15.27 20.14 34.52
N LEU A 58 -15.16 18.91 35.03
CA LEU A 58 -16.06 18.37 36.03
C LEU A 58 -16.12 19.22 37.30
N LYS A 59 -15.00 19.78 37.76
CA LYS A 59 -14.96 20.67 38.93
C LYS A 59 -15.74 21.96 38.70
N THR A 60 -15.79 22.46 37.46
CA THR A 60 -16.61 23.64 37.13
C THR A 60 -18.10 23.31 37.16
N LEU A 61 -18.48 22.10 36.73
CA LEU A 61 -19.87 21.65 36.63
C LEU A 61 -20.43 21.14 37.97
N ALA A 62 -19.60 20.50 38.80
CA ALA A 62 -19.98 19.88 40.06
C ALA A 62 -18.94 20.15 41.17
N PRO A 63 -18.79 21.40 41.64
CA PRO A 63 -17.71 21.81 42.53
C PRO A 63 -17.74 21.20 43.93
N ARG A 64 -18.89 20.64 44.35
CA ARG A 64 -19.08 19.99 45.66
C ARG A 64 -19.05 18.46 45.59
N ASP A 65 -18.77 17.90 44.42
CA ASP A 65 -18.72 16.44 44.25
C ASP A 65 -17.42 15.88 44.86
N PRO A 66 -17.52 14.94 45.83
CA PRO A 66 -16.35 14.42 46.54
C PRO A 66 -15.42 13.61 45.63
N ASP A 67 -15.96 12.93 44.61
CA ASP A 67 -15.15 12.10 43.72
C ASP A 67 -14.31 12.97 42.78
N VAL A 68 -14.86 14.11 42.32
CA VAL A 68 -14.11 15.08 41.49
C VAL A 68 -12.91 15.65 42.25
N THR A 69 -13.09 15.90 43.55
CA THR A 69 -12.00 16.35 44.42
C THR A 69 -10.93 15.27 44.56
N ARG A 70 -11.34 14.02 44.77
CA ARG A 70 -10.46 12.86 44.86
C ARG A 70 -9.68 12.58 43.57
N TYR A 71 -10.30 12.72 42.40
CA TYR A 71 -9.62 12.57 41.11
C TYR A 71 -8.51 13.61 40.95
N LEU A 72 -8.78 14.87 41.27
CA LEU A 72 -7.78 15.94 41.17
C LEU A 72 -6.64 15.77 42.17
N GLU A 73 -6.91 15.33 43.40
CA GLU A 73 -5.86 14.99 44.38
C GLU A 73 -4.97 13.85 43.89
N THR A 74 -5.58 12.81 43.31
CA THR A 74 -4.85 11.66 42.74
C THR A 74 -3.97 12.08 41.58
N LEU A 75 -4.48 12.92 40.68
CA LEU A 75 -3.76 13.41 39.49
C LEU A 75 -2.67 14.45 39.82
N GLN A 76 -2.79 15.17 40.94
CA GLN A 76 -1.81 16.17 41.38
C GLN A 76 -0.68 15.57 42.25
N ARG A 77 -0.84 14.32 42.70
CA ARG A 77 0.19 13.65 43.49
C ARG A 77 1.39 13.37 42.60
N LYS A 78 2.48 14.12 42.81
CA LYS A 78 3.76 13.89 42.12
C LYS A 78 4.19 12.43 42.36
N PRO A 79 4.68 11.71 41.33
CA PRO A 79 5.22 10.38 41.52
C PRO A 79 6.35 10.44 42.56
N ASP A 80 6.28 9.63 43.61
CA ASP A 80 7.39 9.47 44.54
C ASP A 80 8.61 8.96 43.76
N PRO A 81 9.81 9.50 43.97
CA PRO A 81 11.00 9.06 43.24
C PRO A 81 11.24 7.57 43.47
N PRO A 82 11.54 6.79 42.42
CA PRO A 82 11.79 5.36 42.57
C PRO A 82 12.97 5.15 43.52
N ALA A 83 12.83 4.18 44.41
CA ALA A 83 13.88 3.80 45.35
C ALA A 83 15.21 3.53 44.61
N PRO A 84 16.37 3.92 45.17
CA PRO A 84 17.65 3.81 44.49
C PRO A 84 18.01 2.34 44.24
N GLU A 85 17.87 1.92 42.98
CA GLU A 85 18.27 0.62 42.50
C GLU A 85 19.80 0.60 42.30
N LYS A 86 20.48 -0.40 42.90
CA LYS A 86 21.93 -0.58 42.83
C LYS A 86 22.39 -0.76 41.38
N GLN A 87 23.06 0.25 40.83
CA GLN A 87 23.71 0.19 39.52
C GLN A 87 24.89 -0.79 39.52
N ALA A 88 24.83 -1.80 38.64
CA ALA A 88 26.00 -2.46 38.09
C ALA A 88 26.40 -1.76 36.77
N PRO A 89 27.69 -1.67 36.43
CA PRO A 89 28.14 -0.95 35.25
C PRO A 89 27.87 -1.77 33.99
N SER A 90 26.79 -1.45 33.27
CA SER A 90 26.59 -1.93 31.91
C SER A 90 27.03 -0.85 30.93
N VAL A 91 28.07 -1.16 30.18
CA VAL A 91 28.53 -0.39 29.02
C VAL A 91 27.37 -0.35 28.02
N VAL A 92 26.71 0.80 27.90
CA VAL A 92 25.66 1.06 26.93
C VAL A 92 26.29 1.00 25.54
N LYS A 93 26.20 -0.16 24.90
CA LYS A 93 26.33 -0.26 23.45
C LYS A 93 25.10 0.40 22.83
N PRO A 94 25.25 1.17 21.74
CA PRO A 94 24.09 1.72 21.04
C PRO A 94 23.15 0.57 20.65
N PRO A 95 21.82 0.76 20.74
CA PRO A 95 20.86 -0.27 20.36
C PRO A 95 21.12 -0.65 18.90
N VAL A 96 21.46 -1.92 18.69
CA VAL A 96 21.53 -2.49 17.34
C VAL A 96 20.10 -2.43 16.79
N THR A 97 19.89 -1.61 15.78
CA THR A 97 18.60 -1.47 15.09
C THR A 97 18.17 -2.86 14.61
N GLU A 98 17.09 -3.39 15.18
CA GLU A 98 16.52 -4.67 14.78
C GLU A 98 15.91 -4.50 13.38
N THR A 99 16.55 -5.03 12.35
CA THR A 99 15.99 -5.02 10.99
C THR A 99 14.88 -6.06 10.89
N ARG A 100 13.66 -5.65 10.54
CA ARG A 100 12.54 -6.56 10.23
C ARG A 100 12.34 -6.66 8.72
N GLU A 101 11.93 -7.83 8.26
CA GLU A 101 11.67 -8.13 6.85
C GLU A 101 10.19 -8.45 6.65
N TRP A 102 9.61 -7.99 5.55
CA TRP A 102 8.21 -8.25 5.21
C TRP A 102 8.04 -9.70 4.78
N ASP A 103 7.14 -10.44 5.42
CA ASP A 103 6.77 -11.79 5.01
C ASP A 103 5.48 -11.75 4.18
N PRO A 104 5.56 -11.92 2.84
CA PRO A 104 4.39 -11.84 1.96
C PRO A 104 3.33 -12.90 2.27
N LYS A 105 3.70 -14.03 2.87
CA LYS A 105 2.74 -15.10 3.21
C LYS A 105 1.86 -14.74 4.39
N THR A 106 2.39 -13.95 5.33
CA THR A 106 1.66 -13.59 6.56
C THR A 106 1.13 -12.16 6.53
N GLY A 107 1.56 -11.34 5.57
CA GLY A 107 1.25 -9.92 5.54
C GLY A 107 1.75 -9.19 6.77
N ARG A 108 2.84 -9.66 7.39
CA ARG A 108 3.39 -9.14 8.64
C ARG A 108 4.92 -9.09 8.59
N TYR A 109 5.50 -8.15 9.31
CA TYR A 109 6.95 -8.06 9.48
C TYR A 109 7.44 -9.13 10.45
N LYS A 110 8.44 -9.90 10.03
CA LYS A 110 9.17 -10.83 10.90
C LYS A 110 10.50 -10.22 11.32
N LYS A 111 10.87 -10.44 12.58
CA LYS A 111 12.20 -10.11 13.08
C LYS A 111 13.21 -11.05 12.44
N VAL A 112 14.19 -10.50 11.71
CA VAL A 112 15.29 -11.28 11.14
C VAL A 112 16.46 -11.20 12.10
N ALA A 113 16.92 -12.35 12.60
CA ALA A 113 18.13 -12.39 13.41
C ALA A 113 19.32 -11.98 12.52
N PRO A 114 20.16 -11.03 12.95
CA PRO A 114 21.27 -10.57 12.12
C PRO A 114 22.19 -11.76 11.82
N ALA A 115 22.34 -12.08 10.53
CA ALA A 115 23.30 -13.07 10.07
C ALA A 115 24.70 -12.67 10.54
N LYS A 116 25.44 -13.59 11.17
CA LYS A 116 26.82 -13.41 11.63
C LYS A 116 27.77 -13.27 10.43
N HIS A 117 27.70 -12.15 9.71
CA HIS A 117 28.73 -11.81 8.74
C HIS A 117 29.84 -11.04 9.44
N ALA A 118 31.04 -11.63 9.45
CA ALA A 118 32.27 -11.02 9.91
C ALA A 118 32.59 -9.79 9.03
N ARG A 119 32.12 -8.62 9.44
CA ARG A 119 32.34 -7.37 8.73
C ARG A 119 33.77 -6.91 8.96
N LYS A 120 34.59 -6.96 7.92
CA LYS A 120 35.93 -6.38 7.86
C LYS A 120 35.77 -4.85 7.93
N LEU A 121 36.20 -4.24 9.02
CA LEU A 121 36.18 -2.79 9.22
C LEU A 121 37.12 -2.12 8.21
N SER A 122 36.55 -1.49 7.19
CA SER A 122 37.26 -0.52 6.37
C SER A 122 37.31 0.80 7.15
N GLN A 123 38.50 1.21 7.57
CA GLN A 123 38.77 2.54 8.10
C GLN A 123 38.43 3.57 7.01
N VAL A 124 37.32 4.28 7.18
CA VAL A 124 37.09 5.54 6.49
C VAL A 124 37.89 6.58 7.24
N GLN A 125 38.88 7.17 6.58
CA GLN A 125 39.59 8.33 7.09
C GLN A 125 38.63 9.51 7.06
N ASP A 126 38.37 10.11 8.21
CA ASP A 126 37.67 11.39 8.30
C ASP A 126 38.48 12.44 7.53
N PRO A 127 37.86 13.20 6.61
CA PRO A 127 38.57 14.28 5.93
C PRO A 127 38.97 15.33 6.96
N GLU A 128 40.27 15.64 7.03
CA GLU A 128 40.78 16.79 7.78
C GLU A 128 40.15 18.07 7.21
N VAL A 129 39.10 18.56 7.88
CA VAL A 129 38.49 19.87 7.60
C VAL A 129 39.41 20.94 8.18
N ASN A 130 40.49 21.23 7.45
CA ASN A 130 41.41 22.33 7.74
C ASN A 130 40.98 23.58 6.95
N SER A 131 39.69 23.92 7.03
CA SER A 131 39.11 25.11 6.41
C SER A 131 38.71 26.11 7.48
N ASP A 132 39.07 27.37 7.26
CA ASP A 132 38.75 28.52 8.09
C ASP A 132 37.22 28.62 8.33
N LEU A 133 36.78 28.08 9.47
CA LEU A 133 35.37 27.99 9.85
C LEU A 133 34.74 29.37 9.98
N ASP A 134 35.54 30.39 10.29
CA ASP A 134 35.04 31.74 10.48
C ASP A 134 34.78 32.43 9.14
N ALA A 135 35.60 32.19 8.11
CA ALA A 135 35.31 32.62 6.74
C ALA A 135 34.01 31.98 6.23
N THR A 136 33.82 30.69 6.47
CA THR A 136 32.61 29.96 6.07
C THR A 136 31.36 30.45 6.81
N ARG A 137 31.48 30.79 8.10
CA ARG A 137 30.41 31.39 8.89
C ARG A 137 30.04 32.79 8.41
N GLN A 138 31.03 33.61 8.06
CA GLN A 138 30.79 34.94 7.52
C GLN A 138 30.09 34.87 6.15
N ASP A 139 30.54 33.98 5.26
CA ASP A 139 29.91 33.77 3.95
C ASP A 139 28.45 33.29 4.11
N LEU A 140 28.20 32.33 5.00
CA LEU A 140 26.85 31.86 5.29
C LEU A 140 25.96 32.98 5.85
N THR A 141 26.49 33.82 6.73
CA THR A 141 25.76 34.94 7.33
C THR A 141 25.42 35.99 6.27
N GLN A 142 26.39 36.34 5.42
CA GLN A 142 26.17 37.28 4.31
C GLN A 142 25.18 36.72 3.30
N GLY A 143 25.34 35.47 2.88
CA GLY A 143 24.41 34.78 1.98
C GLY A 143 22.99 34.73 2.54
N TYR A 144 22.83 34.45 3.84
CA TYR A 144 21.53 34.45 4.49
C TYR A 144 20.90 35.86 4.53
N THR A 145 21.67 36.90 4.83
CA THR A 145 21.16 38.29 4.79
C THR A 145 20.71 38.71 3.40
N ALA A 146 21.48 38.36 2.35
CA ALA A 146 21.14 38.62 0.96
C ALA A 146 19.88 37.87 0.54
N LEU A 147 19.75 36.60 0.93
CA LEU A 147 18.55 35.79 0.70
C LEU A 147 17.31 36.42 1.35
N ARG A 148 17.43 36.90 2.59
CA ARG A 148 16.33 37.57 3.30
C ARG A 148 15.92 38.88 2.63
N ALA A 149 16.88 39.68 2.17
CA ALA A 149 16.58 40.90 1.42
C ALA A 149 15.80 40.58 0.14
N LYS A 150 16.23 39.55 -0.60
CA LYS A 150 15.54 39.08 -1.81
C LYS A 150 14.13 38.54 -1.49
N ALA A 151 14.00 37.75 -0.42
CA ALA A 151 12.71 37.23 0.03
C ALA A 151 11.73 38.34 0.43
N ARG A 152 12.19 39.42 1.08
CA ARG A 152 11.36 40.60 1.38
C ARG A 152 10.86 41.29 0.11
N SER A 153 11.71 41.44 -0.90
CA SER A 153 11.30 42.00 -2.20
C SER A 153 10.22 41.14 -2.84
N ILE A 154 10.44 39.83 -2.92
CA ILE A 154 9.48 38.88 -3.50
C ILE A 154 8.18 38.87 -2.69
N LEU A 155 8.25 38.96 -1.37
CA LEU A 155 7.05 39.03 -0.52
C LEU A 155 6.22 40.27 -0.82
N ALA A 156 6.85 41.44 -1.00
CA ALA A 156 6.14 42.66 -1.37
C ALA A 156 5.40 42.51 -2.71
N ASP A 157 6.07 41.92 -3.71
CA ASP A 157 5.48 41.64 -5.02
C ASP A 157 4.32 40.63 -4.91
N LEU A 158 4.50 39.57 -4.12
CA LEU A 158 3.47 38.57 -3.88
C LEU A 158 2.23 39.14 -3.18
N LEU A 159 2.41 40.02 -2.20
CA LEU A 159 1.30 40.72 -1.53
C LEU A 159 0.58 41.65 -2.50
N HIS A 160 1.31 42.33 -3.40
CA HIS A 160 0.71 43.13 -4.45
C HIS A 160 -0.11 42.27 -5.42
N LEU A 161 0.45 41.15 -5.89
CA LEU A 161 -0.24 40.18 -6.75
C LEU A 161 -1.48 39.59 -6.06
N GLN A 162 -1.39 39.27 -4.77
CA GLN A 162 -2.53 38.74 -4.01
C GLN A 162 -3.68 39.76 -3.92
N ASN A 163 -3.36 41.05 -3.77
CA ASN A 163 -4.37 42.10 -3.82
C ASN A 163 -5.03 42.22 -5.21
N LEU A 164 -4.26 42.06 -6.29
CA LEU A 164 -4.80 42.00 -7.65
C LEU A 164 -5.65 40.75 -7.89
N GLN A 165 -5.21 39.58 -7.42
CA GLN A 165 -5.97 38.33 -7.48
C GLN A 165 -7.31 38.44 -6.75
N ARG A 166 -7.32 39.05 -5.56
CA ARG A 166 -8.55 39.28 -4.79
C ARG A 166 -9.51 40.19 -5.54
N LYS A 167 -9.01 41.24 -6.21
CA LYS A 167 -9.83 42.11 -7.07
C LYS A 167 -10.38 41.38 -8.29
N ALA A 168 -9.67 40.36 -8.79
CA ALA A 168 -10.08 39.53 -9.91
C ALA A 168 -10.91 38.29 -9.52
N GLY A 169 -11.21 38.09 -8.22
CA GLY A 169 -11.94 36.91 -7.74
C GLY A 169 -11.16 35.60 -7.80
N LEU A 170 -9.83 35.66 -7.94
CA LEU A 170 -8.96 34.48 -7.99
C LEU A 170 -8.49 34.07 -6.58
N PRO A 171 -8.28 32.77 -6.33
CA PRO A 171 -7.80 32.28 -5.04
C PRO A 171 -6.35 32.74 -4.77
N PRO A 172 -6.00 33.07 -3.51
CA PRO A 172 -4.66 33.53 -3.16
C PRO A 172 -3.61 32.43 -3.28
N SER A 173 -2.37 32.82 -3.60
CA SER A 173 -1.23 31.90 -3.66
C SER A 173 -0.90 31.27 -2.31
N LYS A 174 -0.75 29.93 -2.27
CA LYS A 174 -0.37 29.16 -1.07
C LYS A 174 1.09 29.39 -0.62
N ASN A 175 1.92 29.99 -1.47
CA ASN A 175 3.36 30.13 -1.22
C ASN A 175 3.75 31.41 -0.47
N VAL A 176 2.81 32.35 -0.27
CA VAL A 176 3.08 33.63 0.42
C VAL A 176 3.58 33.40 1.85
N ALA A 177 2.97 32.47 2.59
CA ALA A 177 3.37 32.14 3.95
C ALA A 177 4.81 31.59 4.04
N LYS A 178 5.25 30.81 3.04
CA LYS A 178 6.61 30.26 2.99
C LYS A 178 7.65 31.35 2.74
N VAL A 179 7.38 32.27 1.81
CA VAL A 179 8.28 33.40 1.50
C VAL A 179 8.32 34.39 2.66
N GLN A 180 7.19 34.60 3.34
CA GLN A 180 7.11 35.44 4.54
C GLN A 180 8.00 34.91 5.67
N ALA A 181 7.96 33.61 5.94
CA ALA A 181 8.82 32.98 6.95
C ALA A 181 10.32 33.20 6.66
N ILE A 182 10.74 33.07 5.40
CA ILE A 182 12.13 33.34 4.99
C ILE A 182 12.49 34.83 5.17
N ALA A 183 11.60 35.74 4.77
CA ALA A 183 11.81 37.20 4.85
C ALA A 183 11.95 37.71 6.31
N GLU A 184 11.10 37.20 7.21
CA GLU A 184 11.05 37.56 8.63
C GLU A 184 12.16 36.90 9.44
N GLY A 185 12.86 35.90 8.87
CA GLY A 185 13.97 35.20 9.51
C GLY A 185 13.55 34.45 10.76
N GLY A 186 12.26 34.14 10.88
CA GLY A 186 11.85 32.99 11.65
C GLY A 186 12.56 31.81 11.03
N GLY A 187 13.38 31.12 11.80
CA GLY A 187 13.87 29.82 11.38
C GLY A 187 12.67 29.02 10.86
N VAL A 188 12.86 28.32 9.74
CA VAL A 188 11.83 27.45 9.13
C VAL A 188 11.19 26.51 10.18
N SER A 189 11.86 26.32 11.32
CA SER A 189 11.47 25.58 12.50
C SER A 189 10.33 26.14 13.38
N GLN A 190 9.85 27.39 13.24
CA GLN A 190 8.86 27.94 14.18
C GLN A 190 7.40 28.02 13.69
N GLY A 191 7.07 27.56 12.48
CA GLY A 191 5.73 27.81 11.90
C GLY A 191 4.99 26.60 11.33
N ILE A 192 5.61 25.43 11.22
CA ILE A 192 4.89 24.22 10.82
C ILE A 192 4.60 23.44 12.09
N THR A 193 3.62 23.90 12.87
CA THR A 193 2.95 23.00 13.79
C THR A 193 2.42 21.87 12.92
N THR A 194 3.02 20.69 13.03
CA THR A 194 2.48 19.45 12.48
C THR A 194 1.13 19.28 13.16
N ASN A 195 0.07 19.76 12.50
CA ASN A 195 -1.28 19.63 13.03
C ASN A 195 -1.56 18.15 13.15
N SER A 196 -2.19 17.76 14.26
CA SER A 196 -2.62 16.39 14.44
C SER A 196 -3.47 15.95 13.24
N PRO A 197 -3.31 14.72 12.74
CA PRO A 197 -4.14 14.21 11.66
C PRO A 197 -5.62 14.38 12.00
N GLY A 198 -6.44 14.65 10.98
CA GLY A 198 -7.89 14.77 11.18
C GLY A 198 -8.52 13.49 11.73
N SER A 199 -9.80 13.51 12.10
CA SER A 199 -10.48 12.26 12.48
C SER A 199 -10.64 11.32 11.27
N ALA A 200 -10.50 10.01 11.47
CA ALA A 200 -10.65 9.02 10.40
C ALA A 200 -12.01 9.14 9.68
N ARG A 201 -13.09 9.41 10.45
CA ARG A 201 -14.43 9.67 9.90
C ARG A 201 -14.49 10.88 8.98
N SER A 202 -13.73 11.94 9.27
CA SER A 202 -13.65 13.13 8.42
C SER A 202 -12.94 12.82 7.11
N VAL A 203 -11.84 12.08 7.16
CA VAL A 203 -11.11 11.60 5.96
C VAL A 203 -12.01 10.74 5.09
N ALA A 204 -12.67 9.74 5.67
CA ALA A 204 -13.59 8.86 4.96
C ALA A 204 -14.78 9.61 4.37
N ARG A 205 -15.28 10.66 5.03
CA ARG A 205 -16.31 11.55 4.45
C ARG A 205 -15.77 12.27 3.22
N ARG A 206 -14.58 12.90 3.30
CA ARG A 206 -13.96 13.58 2.15
C ARG A 206 -13.72 12.64 0.96
N MET A 207 -13.34 11.38 1.21
CA MET A 207 -13.18 10.36 0.17
C MET A 207 -14.52 9.97 -0.48
N ARG A 208 -15.60 9.89 0.31
CA ARG A 208 -16.96 9.63 -0.21
C ARG A 208 -17.50 10.80 -1.02
N ASP A 209 -17.24 12.03 -0.57
CA ASP A 209 -17.72 13.24 -1.22
C ASP A 209 -16.99 13.49 -2.56
N ARG A 210 -15.75 12.98 -2.70
CA ARG A 210 -14.88 13.13 -3.89
C ARG A 210 -14.17 11.82 -4.21
N PRO A 211 -14.88 10.82 -4.77
CA PRO A 211 -14.33 9.48 -5.02
C PRO A 211 -13.15 9.50 -6.01
N GLU A 212 -13.15 10.39 -7.00
CA GLU A 212 -12.06 10.58 -7.97
C GLU A 212 -10.75 11.07 -7.33
N GLU A 213 -10.84 11.80 -6.21
CA GLU A 213 -9.68 12.27 -5.44
C GLU A 213 -9.35 11.36 -4.26
N ALA A 214 -10.09 10.26 -4.05
CA ALA A 214 -10.01 9.44 -2.83
C ALA A 214 -8.59 8.94 -2.53
N ALA A 215 -7.85 8.49 -3.55
CA ALA A 215 -6.45 8.08 -3.40
C ALA A 215 -5.56 9.23 -2.91
N SER A 216 -5.67 10.42 -3.50
CA SER A 216 -4.89 11.59 -3.11
C SER A 216 -5.20 12.06 -1.68
N ILE A 217 -6.48 11.97 -1.28
CA ILE A 217 -6.93 12.32 0.07
C ILE A 217 -6.36 11.33 1.09
N ALA A 218 -6.40 10.04 0.80
CA ALA A 218 -5.84 9.01 1.67
C ALA A 218 -4.31 9.12 1.80
N ILE A 219 -3.60 9.34 0.69
CA ILE A 219 -2.14 9.54 0.71
C ILE A 219 -1.77 10.74 1.57
N SER A 220 -2.43 11.89 1.35
CA SER A 220 -2.17 13.09 2.15
C SER A 220 -2.43 12.86 3.65
N ASP A 221 -3.48 12.14 4.02
CA ASP A 221 -3.77 11.81 5.43
C ASP A 221 -2.66 10.95 6.05
N LEU A 222 -2.18 9.95 5.33
CA LEU A 222 -1.11 9.07 5.81
C LEU A 222 0.25 9.80 5.86
N GLU A 223 0.58 10.64 4.87
CA GLU A 223 1.78 11.48 4.91
C GLU A 223 1.77 12.44 6.11
N ASP A 224 0.63 13.09 6.37
CA ASP A 224 0.48 13.99 7.51
C ASP A 224 0.57 13.23 8.84
N THR A 225 0.06 11.99 8.86
CA THR A 225 0.22 11.07 9.98
C THR A 225 1.69 10.71 10.22
N VAL A 226 2.46 10.37 9.18
CA VAL A 226 3.91 10.11 9.30
C VAL A 226 4.64 11.33 9.85
N LYS A 227 4.39 12.52 9.29
CA LYS A 227 5.01 13.77 9.74
C LYS A 227 4.71 14.05 11.22
N TRP A 228 3.46 13.84 11.63
CA TRP A 228 3.04 14.03 13.02
C TRP A 228 3.66 12.99 13.97
N ILE A 229 3.74 11.71 13.59
CA ILE A 229 4.36 10.66 14.42
C ILE A 229 5.86 10.91 14.58
N ARG A 230 6.57 11.27 13.50
CA ARG A 230 8.03 11.50 13.56
C ARG A 230 8.38 12.76 14.34
N VAL A 231 7.54 13.80 14.25
CA VAL A 231 7.79 15.10 14.89
C VAL A 231 6.51 15.62 15.59
N PRO A 232 6.04 14.96 16.67
CA PRO A 232 4.86 15.41 17.40
C PRO A 232 5.14 16.77 18.06
N HIS A 233 4.27 17.75 17.78
CA HIS A 233 4.39 19.11 18.32
C HIS A 233 5.76 19.76 18.08
N GLY A 234 6.42 19.44 16.97
CA GLY A 234 7.73 19.99 16.63
C GLY A 234 8.93 19.28 17.30
N LYS A 235 8.72 18.22 18.10
CA LYS A 235 9.80 17.47 18.75
C LYS A 235 9.98 16.10 18.09
N PRO A 236 11.20 15.69 17.71
CA PRO A 236 11.45 14.34 17.18
C PRO A 236 11.01 13.26 18.19
N SER A 237 10.19 12.31 17.76
CA SER A 237 9.74 11.21 18.61
C SER A 237 10.77 10.09 18.77
N GLY A 238 11.71 9.97 17.83
CA GLY A 238 12.61 8.83 17.75
C GLY A 238 11.91 7.53 17.32
N ALA A 239 10.66 7.59 16.84
CA ALA A 239 9.95 6.43 16.33
C ALA A 239 10.68 5.83 15.12
N ASP A 240 10.93 4.52 15.17
CA ASP A 240 11.45 3.77 14.04
C ASP A 240 10.38 3.55 12.96
N ASP A 241 10.81 3.09 11.78
CA ASP A 241 9.92 2.91 10.64
C ASP A 241 8.83 1.85 10.92
N ASP A 242 9.11 0.87 11.78
CA ASP A 242 8.15 -0.16 12.16
C ASP A 242 7.04 0.39 13.06
N ALA A 243 7.38 1.19 14.07
CA ALA A 243 6.41 1.87 14.91
C ALA A 243 5.54 2.84 14.10
N VAL A 244 6.14 3.56 13.15
CA VAL A 244 5.37 4.40 12.22
C VAL A 244 4.40 3.54 11.41
N ARG A 245 4.87 2.42 10.86
CA ARG A 245 4.06 1.52 10.04
C ARG A 245 2.87 0.92 10.80
N ASP A 246 3.08 0.47 12.04
CA ASP A 246 2.01 -0.07 12.88
C ASP A 246 0.89 0.97 13.10
N VAL A 247 1.25 2.25 13.27
CA VAL A 247 0.26 3.33 13.40
C VAL A 247 -0.44 3.60 12.06
N LEU A 248 0.26 3.57 10.93
CA LEU A 248 -0.34 3.74 9.61
C LEU A 248 -1.33 2.62 9.27
N VAL A 249 -1.02 1.37 9.62
CA VAL A 249 -1.93 0.24 9.44
C VAL A 249 -3.20 0.45 10.26
N LYS A 250 -3.08 0.74 11.56
CA LYS A 250 -4.23 1.04 12.44
C LYS A 250 -5.05 2.23 11.93
N ARG A 251 -4.38 3.27 11.42
CA ARG A 251 -5.03 4.45 10.84
C ARG A 251 -5.79 4.09 9.57
N THR A 252 -5.20 3.27 8.71
CA THR A 252 -5.80 2.78 7.46
C THR A 252 -7.05 1.95 7.75
N GLU A 253 -6.96 1.00 8.69
CA GLU A 253 -8.10 0.18 9.13
C GLU A 253 -9.23 1.05 9.71
N ALA A 254 -8.90 2.06 10.52
CA ALA A 254 -9.88 2.99 11.06
C ALA A 254 -10.63 3.77 9.96
N VAL A 255 -9.92 4.23 8.91
CA VAL A 255 -10.56 4.90 7.76
C VAL A 255 -11.40 3.90 6.96
N GLN A 256 -10.86 2.73 6.62
CA GLN A 256 -11.54 1.68 5.85
C GLN A 256 -12.82 1.17 6.52
N SER A 257 -12.86 1.07 7.85
CA SER A 257 -14.05 0.64 8.61
C SER A 257 -15.28 1.54 8.38
N THR A 258 -15.06 2.77 7.89
CA THR A 258 -16.11 3.77 7.65
C THR A 258 -16.36 4.05 6.16
N LEU A 259 -15.66 3.32 5.27
CA LEU A 259 -15.77 3.46 3.81
C LEU A 259 -16.58 2.30 3.19
N PRO A 260 -17.30 2.55 2.09
CA PRO A 260 -17.87 1.50 1.28
C PRO A 260 -16.77 0.67 0.59
N ASP A 261 -17.07 -0.60 0.26
CA ASP A 261 -16.08 -1.57 -0.24
C ASP A 261 -15.34 -1.11 -1.49
N ASN A 262 -16.02 -0.40 -2.39
CA ASN A 262 -15.42 0.12 -3.62
C ASN A 262 -14.32 1.16 -3.39
N LEU A 263 -14.31 1.84 -2.23
CA LEU A 263 -13.32 2.86 -1.90
C LEU A 263 -12.17 2.34 -1.02
N LYS A 264 -12.28 1.13 -0.44
CA LYS A 264 -11.27 0.57 0.48
C LYS A 264 -9.91 0.37 -0.20
N ILE A 265 -9.91 0.07 -1.50
CA ILE A 265 -8.70 -0.11 -2.32
C ILE A 265 -7.82 1.15 -2.36
N HIS A 266 -8.41 2.34 -2.27
CA HIS A 266 -7.66 3.59 -2.24
C HIS A 266 -6.81 3.75 -0.97
N CYS A 267 -7.26 3.21 0.16
CA CYS A 267 -6.48 3.25 1.39
C CYS A 267 -5.27 2.29 1.31
N GLU A 268 -5.44 1.14 0.67
CA GLU A 268 -4.34 0.18 0.47
C GLU A 268 -3.28 0.77 -0.48
N HIS A 269 -3.70 1.39 -1.59
CA HIS A 269 -2.79 2.10 -2.49
C HIS A 269 -2.08 3.25 -1.78
N ALA A 270 -2.80 4.00 -0.91
CA ALA A 270 -2.20 5.09 -0.16
C ALA A 270 -1.12 4.59 0.80
N LEU A 271 -1.38 3.50 1.52
CA LEU A 271 -0.40 2.88 2.41
C LEU A 271 0.82 2.40 1.62
N MET A 272 0.61 1.72 0.49
CA MET A 272 1.67 1.27 -0.41
C MET A 272 2.58 2.42 -0.85
N HIS A 273 2.03 3.54 -1.32
CA HIS A 273 2.85 4.69 -1.76
C HIS A 273 3.60 5.35 -0.61
N VAL A 274 2.96 5.52 0.55
CA VAL A 274 3.60 6.11 1.73
C VAL A 274 4.71 5.21 2.26
N GLU A 275 4.51 3.90 2.25
CA GLU A 275 5.54 2.94 2.60
C GLU A 275 6.71 2.95 1.64
N HIS A 276 6.48 3.13 0.34
CA HIS A 276 7.54 3.19 -0.66
C HIS A 276 8.43 4.43 -0.50
N GLU A 277 7.81 5.59 -0.25
CA GLU A 277 8.51 6.87 -0.31
C GLU A 277 9.06 7.34 1.03
N LEU A 278 8.36 7.03 2.13
CA LEU A 278 8.67 7.57 3.46
C LEU A 278 9.19 6.53 4.44
N LEU A 279 9.08 5.24 4.10
CA LEU A 279 9.54 4.12 4.90
C LEU A 279 10.48 3.27 4.05
N THR A 280 11.42 2.59 4.69
CA THR A 280 12.23 1.60 3.97
C THR A 280 11.46 0.28 3.92
N ARG A 281 10.86 -0.05 2.76
CA ARG A 281 10.21 -1.34 2.51
C ARG A 281 11.10 -2.23 1.64
N ASN A 282 11.22 -3.49 2.03
CA ASN A 282 11.90 -4.52 1.22
C ASN A 282 10.86 -5.19 0.31
N TYR A 283 11.09 -5.09 -1.00
CA TYR A 283 10.28 -5.75 -2.02
C TYR A 283 10.92 -7.10 -2.41
N ALA A 284 10.14 -7.97 -3.06
CA ALA A 284 10.62 -9.25 -3.55
C ALA A 284 11.71 -9.08 -4.65
N ASN A 285 11.62 -8.00 -5.42
CA ASN A 285 12.65 -7.54 -6.33
C ASN A 285 13.39 -6.33 -5.74
N THR A 286 14.61 -6.06 -6.24
CA THR A 286 15.40 -4.85 -5.93
C THR A 286 15.44 -3.87 -7.10
N GLU A 287 15.28 -4.39 -8.31
CA GLU A 287 15.30 -3.65 -9.58
C GLU A 287 14.02 -3.91 -10.38
N THR A 288 13.71 -3.01 -11.31
CA THR A 288 12.63 -3.17 -12.29
C THR A 288 13.02 -4.22 -13.35
N MET A 289 12.12 -4.51 -14.30
CA MET A 289 12.43 -5.46 -15.38
C MET A 289 13.51 -4.93 -16.33
N LEU A 290 13.71 -3.61 -16.35
CA LEU A 290 14.73 -2.93 -17.15
C LEU A 290 16.01 -2.61 -16.37
N GLY A 291 16.09 -2.98 -15.09
CA GLY A 291 17.29 -2.82 -14.25
C GLY A 291 17.37 -1.49 -13.49
N ASP A 292 16.31 -0.68 -13.48
CA ASP A 292 16.25 0.53 -12.66
C ASP A 292 16.02 0.16 -11.20
N GLU A 293 16.58 0.92 -10.25
CA GLU A 293 16.33 0.65 -8.83
C GLU A 293 14.89 0.97 -8.43
N ILE A 294 14.25 0.08 -7.66
CA ILE A 294 12.82 0.24 -7.30
C ILE A 294 12.57 1.52 -6.51
N LYS A 295 13.49 1.91 -5.62
CA LYS A 295 13.39 3.12 -4.80
C LYS A 295 13.24 4.40 -5.64
N ASP A 296 13.70 4.37 -6.90
CA ASP A 296 13.73 5.51 -7.80
C ASP A 296 12.47 5.58 -8.70
N ILE A 297 11.58 4.58 -8.64
CA ILE A 297 10.32 4.59 -9.37
C ILE A 297 9.44 5.73 -8.83
N PRO A 298 8.99 6.68 -9.69
CA PRO A 298 8.14 7.78 -9.25
C PRO A 298 6.75 7.27 -8.87
N ARG A 299 6.11 7.94 -7.90
CA ARG A 299 4.74 7.63 -7.41
C ARG A 299 3.74 7.32 -8.52
N ALA A 300 3.73 8.15 -9.56
CA ALA A 300 2.80 8.07 -10.67
C ALA A 300 2.93 6.78 -11.50
N ASN A 301 4.07 6.09 -11.40
CA ASN A 301 4.38 4.87 -12.11
C ASN A 301 4.54 3.68 -11.15
N PHE A 302 4.34 3.84 -9.85
CA PHE A 302 4.66 2.82 -8.87
C PHE A 302 3.43 1.97 -8.50
N TYR A 303 3.59 0.66 -8.47
CA TYR A 303 2.57 -0.26 -7.97
C TYR A 303 3.20 -1.50 -7.33
N VAL A 304 2.53 -2.11 -6.36
CA VAL A 304 3.00 -3.32 -5.66
C VAL A 304 1.90 -4.36 -5.67
N THR A 305 2.24 -5.58 -6.08
CA THR A 305 1.32 -6.72 -6.12
C THR A 305 1.32 -7.51 -4.80
N GLU A 306 0.31 -8.35 -4.57
CA GLU A 306 0.17 -9.10 -3.30
C GLU A 306 1.35 -10.04 -3.00
N ASP A 307 2.02 -10.52 -4.05
CA ASP A 307 3.27 -11.28 -3.96
C ASP A 307 4.51 -10.43 -3.59
N ASN A 308 4.31 -9.16 -3.25
CA ASN A 308 5.30 -8.17 -2.83
C ASN A 308 6.32 -7.79 -3.92
N TYR A 309 5.99 -7.98 -5.19
CA TYR A 309 6.77 -7.41 -6.29
C TYR A 309 6.38 -5.95 -6.53
N ALA A 310 7.38 -5.08 -6.64
CA ALA A 310 7.22 -3.69 -6.98
C ALA A 310 7.43 -3.48 -8.48
N TRP A 311 6.56 -2.69 -9.09
CA TRP A 311 6.45 -2.51 -10.53
C TRP A 311 6.55 -1.06 -10.92
N CYS A 312 7.33 -0.81 -11.98
CA CYS A 312 7.12 0.32 -12.85
C CYS A 312 5.94 -0.01 -13.77
N MET A 313 4.85 0.74 -13.64
CA MET A 313 3.60 0.48 -14.35
C MET A 313 3.72 0.60 -15.87
N ASP A 314 4.60 1.47 -16.37
CA ASP A 314 4.88 1.55 -17.80
C ASP A 314 5.49 0.25 -18.33
N GLU A 315 6.46 -0.31 -17.60
CA GLU A 315 7.09 -1.58 -17.96
C GLU A 315 6.11 -2.74 -17.83
N LEU A 316 5.35 -2.80 -16.74
CA LEU A 316 4.38 -3.86 -16.50
C LEU A 316 3.30 -3.89 -17.59
N VAL A 317 2.77 -2.72 -17.95
CA VAL A 317 1.76 -2.60 -19.03
C VAL A 317 2.34 -3.01 -20.37
N GLN A 318 3.59 -2.64 -20.67
CA GLN A 318 4.27 -3.09 -21.89
C GLN A 318 4.46 -4.60 -21.91
N ALA A 319 4.90 -5.21 -20.80
CA ALA A 319 5.10 -6.64 -20.68
C ALA A 319 3.79 -7.43 -20.84
N ILE A 320 2.70 -6.96 -20.19
CA ILE A 320 1.37 -7.57 -20.33
C ILE A 320 0.88 -7.44 -21.78
N THR A 321 1.04 -6.26 -22.39
CA THR A 321 0.63 -6.02 -23.79
C THR A 321 1.40 -6.92 -24.76
N ALA A 322 2.71 -7.05 -24.58
CA ALA A 322 3.55 -7.94 -25.37
C ALA A 322 3.17 -9.42 -25.20
N ASN A 323 2.60 -9.78 -24.04
CA ASN A 323 2.05 -11.10 -23.76
C ASN A 323 0.55 -11.22 -24.12
N ASN A 324 0.08 -10.42 -25.09
CA ASN A 324 -1.31 -10.40 -25.57
C ASN A 324 -2.36 -10.11 -24.48
N GLY A 325 -2.02 -9.43 -23.39
CA GLY A 325 -2.99 -9.09 -22.34
C GLY A 325 -3.20 -10.15 -21.26
N VAL A 326 -2.38 -11.20 -21.22
CA VAL A 326 -2.41 -12.16 -20.10
C VAL A 326 -1.92 -11.46 -18.83
N LEU A 327 -2.80 -11.36 -17.83
CA LEU A 327 -2.53 -10.73 -16.54
C LEU A 327 -1.70 -11.65 -15.63
N ARG A 328 -0.43 -11.79 -16.00
CA ARG A 328 0.58 -12.60 -15.32
C ARG A 328 1.75 -11.75 -14.90
N ASN A 329 2.30 -12.04 -13.73
CA ASN A 329 3.56 -11.49 -13.25
C ASN A 329 4.71 -11.92 -14.20
N PRO A 330 5.37 -10.99 -14.92
CA PRO A 330 6.43 -11.34 -15.87
C PRO A 330 7.69 -11.95 -15.22
N LEU A 331 7.93 -11.66 -13.93
CA LEU A 331 9.09 -12.13 -13.17
C LEU A 331 8.82 -13.48 -12.52
N SER A 332 7.73 -13.62 -11.76
CA SER A 332 7.39 -14.87 -11.06
C SER A 332 6.70 -15.91 -11.96
N ARG A 333 6.15 -15.47 -13.11
CA ARG A 333 5.31 -16.26 -14.02
C ARG A 333 3.98 -16.73 -13.40
N GLU A 334 3.62 -16.21 -12.24
CA GLU A 334 2.32 -16.50 -11.61
C GLU A 334 1.24 -15.55 -12.13
N MET A 335 -0.01 -16.04 -12.21
CA MET A 335 -1.15 -15.20 -12.53
C MET A 335 -1.35 -14.17 -11.41
N PHE A 336 -1.65 -12.92 -11.79
CA PHE A 336 -2.02 -11.90 -10.80
C PHE A 336 -3.32 -12.30 -10.10
N THR A 337 -3.43 -11.97 -8.81
CA THR A 337 -4.67 -12.23 -8.09
C THR A 337 -5.79 -11.33 -8.61
N PRO A 338 -7.07 -11.66 -8.37
CA PRO A 338 -8.18 -10.76 -8.73
C PRO A 338 -8.04 -9.35 -8.14
N LYS A 339 -7.43 -9.25 -6.96
CA LYS A 339 -7.14 -7.97 -6.30
C LYS A 339 -6.08 -7.19 -7.06
N ASP A 340 -4.97 -7.84 -7.42
CA ASP A 340 -3.90 -7.25 -8.21
C ASP A 340 -4.40 -6.77 -9.56
N ILE A 341 -5.20 -7.59 -10.25
CA ILE A 341 -5.82 -7.22 -11.54
C ILE A 341 -6.66 -5.95 -11.38
N LYS A 342 -7.51 -5.88 -10.36
CA LYS A 342 -8.33 -4.70 -10.09
C LYS A 342 -7.47 -3.46 -9.83
N GLY A 343 -6.41 -3.59 -9.04
CA GLY A 343 -5.48 -2.49 -8.75
C GLY A 343 -4.71 -2.02 -9.99
N ILE A 344 -4.20 -2.94 -10.80
CA ILE A 344 -3.53 -2.67 -12.08
C ILE A 344 -4.47 -1.91 -13.03
N LEU A 345 -5.73 -2.36 -13.17
CA LEU A 345 -6.70 -1.72 -14.06
C LEU A 345 -7.20 -0.36 -13.53
N LEU A 346 -7.21 -0.15 -12.22
CA LEU A 346 -7.53 1.14 -11.62
C LEU A 346 -6.40 2.16 -11.80
N HIS A 347 -5.15 1.70 -11.90
CA HIS A 347 -4.00 2.56 -12.10
C HIS A 347 -4.11 3.34 -13.44
N PRO A 348 -3.83 4.67 -13.48
CA PRO A 348 -4.00 5.47 -14.70
C PRO A 348 -3.32 4.89 -15.95
N ILE A 349 -2.11 4.37 -15.78
CA ILE A 349 -1.30 3.75 -16.85
C ILE A 349 -1.81 2.35 -17.22
N GLY A 350 -2.43 1.64 -16.27
CA GLY A 350 -2.94 0.28 -16.49
C GLY A 350 -4.34 0.21 -17.10
N LYS A 351 -5.12 1.31 -17.07
CA LYS A 351 -6.46 1.40 -17.68
C LYS A 351 -6.57 0.87 -19.12
N PRO A 352 -5.62 1.13 -20.05
CA PRO A 352 -5.69 0.59 -21.41
C PRO A 352 -5.71 -0.93 -21.47
N LEU A 353 -5.18 -1.64 -20.46
CA LEU A 353 -5.22 -3.10 -20.40
C LEU A 353 -6.64 -3.66 -20.29
N ALA A 354 -7.61 -2.86 -19.79
CA ALA A 354 -9.01 -3.29 -19.73
C ALA A 354 -9.57 -3.59 -21.13
N ALA A 355 -9.16 -2.82 -22.15
CA ALA A 355 -9.57 -3.07 -23.53
C ALA A 355 -8.99 -4.38 -24.07
N LEU A 356 -7.76 -4.72 -23.68
CA LEU A 356 -7.16 -6.02 -24.03
C LEU A 356 -7.90 -7.18 -23.35
N GLY A 357 -8.30 -7.02 -22.08
CA GLY A 357 -9.12 -8.02 -21.39
C GLY A 357 -10.47 -8.27 -22.09
N VAL A 358 -11.14 -7.21 -22.53
CA VAL A 358 -12.36 -7.33 -23.34
C VAL A 358 -12.09 -8.03 -24.67
N ALA A 359 -11.02 -7.67 -25.38
CA ALA A 359 -10.65 -8.30 -26.63
C ALA A 359 -10.34 -9.80 -26.46
N GLN A 360 -9.64 -10.18 -25.39
CA GLN A 360 -9.38 -11.59 -25.04
C GLN A 360 -10.67 -12.35 -24.74
N HIS A 361 -11.61 -11.72 -24.02
CA HIS A 361 -12.93 -12.30 -23.76
C HIS A 361 -13.79 -12.45 -25.02
N GLU A 362 -13.73 -11.49 -25.94
CA GLU A 362 -14.41 -11.59 -27.23
C GLU A 362 -13.81 -12.70 -28.11
N MET A 363 -12.47 -12.82 -28.12
CA MET A 363 -11.79 -13.92 -28.82
C MET A 363 -12.13 -15.29 -28.24
N SER A 364 -12.24 -15.42 -26.91
CA SER A 364 -12.62 -16.69 -26.28
C SER A 364 -14.05 -17.11 -26.63
N LYS A 365 -14.97 -16.15 -26.73
CA LYS A 365 -16.36 -16.37 -27.21
C LYS A 365 -16.45 -16.75 -28.68
N GLY A 366 -15.48 -16.33 -29.50
CA GLY A 366 -15.43 -16.61 -30.93
C GLY A 366 -15.12 -18.07 -31.28
N ILE A 367 -14.60 -18.86 -30.33
CA ILE A 367 -14.30 -20.27 -30.55
C ILE A 367 -15.58 -21.09 -30.42
N ARG A 368 -15.89 -21.91 -31.42
CA ARG A 368 -17.11 -22.74 -31.48
C ARG A 368 -17.00 -23.96 -30.58
N SER A 369 -18.13 -24.45 -30.08
CA SER A 369 -18.17 -25.66 -29.24
C SER A 369 -17.60 -26.89 -29.96
N ASP A 370 -17.79 -27.00 -31.28
CA ASP A 370 -17.22 -28.07 -32.09
C ASP A 370 -15.68 -28.06 -32.05
N THR A 371 -15.06 -26.88 -32.15
CA THR A 371 -13.60 -26.73 -32.03
C THR A 371 -13.11 -27.14 -30.64
N ILE A 372 -13.86 -26.80 -29.58
CA ILE A 372 -13.54 -27.26 -28.22
C ILE A 372 -13.59 -28.79 -28.14
N VAL A 373 -14.59 -29.44 -28.75
CA VAL A 373 -14.66 -30.91 -28.80
C VAL A 373 -13.46 -31.51 -29.55
N HIS A 374 -13.02 -30.88 -30.64
CA HIS A 374 -11.80 -31.28 -31.34
C HIS A 374 -10.54 -31.10 -30.48
N MET A 375 -10.44 -30.03 -29.69
CA MET A 375 -9.35 -29.84 -28.72
C MET A 375 -9.35 -30.93 -27.64
N GLU A 376 -10.52 -31.30 -27.12
CA GLU A 376 -10.63 -32.37 -26.12
C GLU A 376 -10.22 -33.72 -26.70
N LYS A 377 -10.68 -34.05 -27.91
CA LYS A 377 -10.27 -35.26 -28.64
C LYS A 377 -8.75 -35.30 -28.80
N LEU A 378 -8.15 -34.19 -29.25
CA LEU A 378 -6.70 -34.06 -29.37
C LEU A 378 -6.01 -34.31 -28.02
N SER A 379 -6.41 -33.60 -26.97
CA SER A 379 -5.80 -33.72 -25.64
C SER A 379 -5.85 -35.14 -25.09
N ASN A 380 -6.98 -35.84 -25.29
CA ASN A 380 -7.15 -37.21 -24.83
C ASN A 380 -6.19 -38.17 -25.54
N VAL A 381 -6.02 -38.05 -26.86
CA VAL A 381 -5.05 -38.88 -27.60
C VAL A 381 -3.63 -38.58 -27.12
N LEU A 382 -3.24 -37.31 -27.01
CA LEU A 382 -1.89 -36.92 -26.61
C LEU A 382 -1.52 -37.38 -25.19
N LEU A 383 -2.50 -37.45 -24.28
CA LEU A 383 -2.28 -37.88 -22.90
C LEU A 383 -2.30 -39.41 -22.73
N THR A 384 -3.11 -40.11 -23.53
CA THR A 384 -3.27 -41.57 -23.44
C THR A 384 -2.26 -42.34 -24.28
N ASP A 385 -1.62 -41.69 -25.25
CA ASP A 385 -0.61 -42.32 -26.09
C ASP A 385 0.63 -42.70 -25.27
N GLN A 386 0.89 -44.00 -25.22
CA GLN A 386 2.05 -44.64 -24.60
C GLN A 386 2.84 -45.46 -25.65
N SER A 387 2.56 -45.28 -26.94
CA SER A 387 3.25 -46.02 -28.00
C SER A 387 4.69 -45.53 -28.16
N ALA A 388 5.61 -46.45 -28.48
CA ALA A 388 7.01 -46.11 -28.68
C ALA A 388 7.25 -45.22 -29.91
N ASP A 389 6.37 -45.29 -30.91
CA ASP A 389 6.46 -44.53 -32.16
C ASP A 389 5.69 -43.20 -32.13
N THR A 390 4.86 -42.97 -31.11
CA THR A 390 3.97 -41.81 -30.95
C THR A 390 3.07 -41.53 -32.18
N LEU A 391 2.83 -42.56 -33.01
CA LEU A 391 2.09 -42.43 -34.25
C LEU A 391 0.64 -41.94 -34.02
N PRO A 392 -0.09 -42.40 -32.98
CA PRO A 392 -1.42 -41.86 -32.66
C PRO A 392 -1.38 -40.36 -32.38
N SER A 393 -0.45 -39.89 -31.55
CA SER A 393 -0.30 -38.47 -31.23
C SER A 393 0.00 -37.61 -32.46
N ARG A 394 0.94 -38.05 -33.31
CA ARG A 394 1.29 -37.35 -34.56
C ARG A 394 0.10 -37.23 -35.50
N LYS A 395 -0.65 -38.31 -35.69
CA LYS A 395 -1.87 -38.30 -36.52
C LYS A 395 -2.93 -37.36 -35.95
N ALA A 396 -3.13 -37.35 -34.63
CA ALA A 396 -4.10 -36.46 -33.99
C ALA A 396 -3.73 -34.98 -34.15
N VAL A 397 -2.44 -34.64 -34.03
CA VAL A 397 -1.93 -33.29 -34.28
C VAL A 397 -2.19 -32.87 -35.73
N ASP A 398 -1.86 -33.72 -36.70
CA ASP A 398 -2.09 -33.42 -38.12
C ASP A 398 -3.59 -33.31 -38.45
N GLU A 399 -4.43 -34.17 -37.88
CA GLU A 399 -5.90 -34.10 -38.02
C GLU A 399 -6.45 -32.79 -37.47
N PHE A 400 -6.00 -32.36 -36.29
CA PHE A 400 -6.42 -31.10 -35.69
C PHE A 400 -5.98 -29.88 -36.52
N LEU A 401 -4.73 -29.85 -36.98
CA LEU A 401 -4.24 -28.76 -37.84
C LEU A 401 -4.98 -28.71 -39.18
N ALA A 402 -5.30 -29.88 -39.78
CA ALA A 402 -6.11 -29.95 -40.98
C ALA A 402 -7.55 -29.45 -40.74
N TYR A 403 -8.15 -29.79 -39.60
CA TYR A 403 -9.46 -29.25 -39.20
C TYR A 403 -9.42 -27.73 -39.07
N VAL A 404 -8.43 -27.17 -38.36
CA VAL A 404 -8.26 -25.72 -38.21
C VAL A 404 -8.09 -25.04 -39.57
N ALA A 405 -7.29 -25.61 -40.47
CA ALA A 405 -7.05 -25.01 -41.78
C ALA A 405 -8.27 -25.05 -42.72
N THR A 406 -9.14 -26.06 -42.60
CA THR A 406 -10.20 -26.32 -43.60
C THR A 406 -11.61 -26.00 -43.14
N SER A 407 -11.89 -26.14 -41.84
CA SER A 407 -13.25 -26.15 -41.29
C SER A 407 -13.51 -25.02 -40.29
N VAL A 408 -12.47 -24.26 -39.94
CA VAL A 408 -12.54 -23.16 -38.97
C VAL A 408 -12.51 -21.81 -39.70
N PRO A 409 -13.44 -20.87 -39.44
CA PRO A 409 -13.40 -19.52 -40.01
C PRO A 409 -12.15 -18.73 -39.59
N GLU A 410 -11.71 -17.78 -40.42
CA GLU A 410 -10.48 -17.00 -40.20
C GLU A 410 -10.42 -16.29 -38.85
N LEU A 411 -11.54 -15.74 -38.37
CA LEU A 411 -11.61 -15.11 -37.03
C LEU A 411 -11.33 -16.10 -35.90
N GLU A 412 -11.84 -17.33 -36.01
CA GLU A 412 -11.61 -18.38 -35.02
C GLU A 412 -10.19 -18.96 -35.14
N GLN A 413 -9.63 -19.06 -36.36
CA GLN A 413 -8.22 -19.41 -36.55
C GLN A 413 -7.31 -18.39 -35.86
N LYS A 414 -7.58 -17.10 -36.05
CA LYS A 414 -6.84 -16.02 -35.37
C LYS A 414 -6.96 -16.12 -33.84
N ALA A 415 -8.14 -16.47 -33.32
CA ALA A 415 -8.30 -16.72 -31.89
C ALA A 415 -7.44 -17.91 -31.44
N ILE A 416 -7.43 -19.03 -32.17
CA ILE A 416 -6.57 -20.19 -31.86
C ILE A 416 -5.08 -19.81 -31.84
N GLU A 417 -4.65 -18.93 -32.75
CA GLU A 417 -3.27 -18.49 -32.87
C GLU A 417 -2.84 -17.47 -31.81
N GLN A 418 -3.74 -16.60 -31.35
CA GLN A 418 -3.40 -15.42 -30.53
C GLN A 418 -3.90 -15.50 -29.08
N LEU A 419 -5.00 -16.22 -28.84
CA LEU A 419 -5.59 -16.39 -27.52
C LEU A 419 -4.64 -17.22 -26.64
N LYS A 420 -4.24 -16.62 -25.52
CA LYS A 420 -3.46 -17.30 -24.50
C LYS A 420 -4.40 -17.69 -23.36
N CYS A 421 -4.46 -18.99 -23.08
CA CYS A 421 -5.32 -19.51 -22.03
C CYS A 421 -4.57 -19.60 -20.70
N PRO A 422 -5.19 -19.22 -19.56
CA PRO A 422 -4.62 -19.43 -18.24
C PRO A 422 -4.56 -20.94 -17.96
N ALA A 423 -3.34 -21.49 -17.92
CA ALA A 423 -3.13 -22.92 -17.67
C ALA A 423 -1.78 -23.13 -16.95
N ARG A 424 -1.67 -24.23 -16.20
CA ARG A 424 -0.44 -24.64 -15.52
C ARG A 424 -0.11 -26.10 -15.83
N ASP A 425 1.14 -26.38 -16.12
CA ASP A 425 1.64 -27.74 -16.30
C ASP A 425 1.39 -28.55 -15.04
N SER A 426 0.55 -29.58 -15.15
CA SER A 426 0.09 -30.39 -14.03
C SER A 426 1.22 -31.15 -13.34
N HIS A 427 2.36 -31.33 -14.01
CA HIS A 427 3.53 -32.02 -13.44
C HIS A 427 4.50 -31.05 -12.77
N THR A 428 4.75 -29.89 -13.37
CA THR A 428 5.77 -28.95 -12.87
C THR A 428 5.20 -27.77 -12.09
N GLY A 429 3.89 -27.50 -12.20
CA GLY A 429 3.22 -26.32 -11.67
C GLY A 429 3.53 -25.03 -12.43
N GLN A 430 4.38 -25.09 -13.46
CA GLN A 430 4.77 -23.93 -14.27
C GLN A 430 3.63 -23.49 -15.16
N ALA A 431 3.40 -22.19 -15.26
CA ALA A 431 2.35 -21.66 -16.10
C ALA A 431 2.71 -21.80 -17.60
N TYR A 432 1.72 -22.11 -18.43
CA TYR A 432 1.91 -22.15 -19.89
C TYR A 432 1.89 -20.74 -20.47
N ASP A 433 2.82 -20.43 -21.38
CA ASP A 433 2.95 -19.11 -22.04
C ASP A 433 2.55 -19.14 -23.53
N PHE A 434 1.96 -20.24 -24.00
CA PHE A 434 1.67 -20.51 -25.41
C PHE A 434 0.23 -20.16 -25.79
N SER A 435 0.00 -19.86 -27.07
CA SER A 435 -1.35 -19.97 -27.65
C SER A 435 -1.67 -21.43 -27.99
N ILE A 436 -2.94 -21.72 -28.29
CA ILE A 436 -3.39 -23.05 -28.72
C ILE A 436 -2.64 -23.47 -29.99
N GLY A 437 -2.58 -22.58 -30.98
CA GLY A 437 -1.88 -22.83 -32.25
C GLY A 437 -0.38 -23.07 -32.05
N GLU A 438 0.28 -22.24 -31.24
CA GLU A 438 1.72 -22.37 -30.95
C GLU A 438 2.04 -23.72 -30.29
N ALA A 439 1.26 -24.11 -29.27
CA ALA A 439 1.47 -25.37 -28.57
C ALA A 439 1.34 -26.59 -29.49
N VAL A 440 0.35 -26.60 -30.39
CA VAL A 440 0.16 -27.69 -31.35
C VAL A 440 1.28 -27.73 -32.40
N LEU A 441 1.74 -26.58 -32.88
CA LEU A 441 2.86 -26.49 -33.83
C LEU A 441 4.18 -26.92 -33.19
N ASP A 442 4.43 -26.55 -31.95
CA ASP A 442 5.62 -26.97 -31.21
C ASP A 442 5.63 -28.48 -30.93
N ALA A 443 4.48 -29.08 -30.64
CA ALA A 443 4.33 -30.53 -30.56
C ALA A 443 4.63 -31.20 -31.91
N LYS A 444 4.10 -30.66 -33.02
CA LYS A 444 4.40 -31.15 -34.38
C LYS A 444 5.89 -31.06 -34.72
N GLY A 445 6.54 -29.98 -34.28
CA GLY A 445 7.97 -29.75 -34.45
C GLY A 445 8.87 -30.57 -33.50
N ASN A 446 8.29 -31.41 -32.63
CA ASN A 446 8.98 -32.13 -31.55
C ASN A 446 9.79 -31.21 -30.61
N ARG A 447 9.35 -29.96 -30.42
CA ARG A 447 9.96 -29.00 -29.48
C ARG A 447 9.48 -29.22 -28.05
N VAL A 448 8.24 -29.69 -27.91
CA VAL A 448 7.60 -30.00 -26.63
C VAL A 448 7.02 -31.41 -26.70
N CYS A 449 7.04 -32.14 -25.59
CA CYS A 449 6.46 -33.48 -25.55
C CYS A 449 4.93 -33.44 -25.72
N PHE A 450 4.37 -34.51 -26.30
CA PHE A 450 2.93 -34.62 -26.53
C PHE A 450 2.13 -34.54 -25.24
N HIS A 451 2.57 -35.17 -24.14
CA HIS A 451 1.85 -35.12 -22.86
C HIS A 451 1.74 -33.69 -22.31
N LYS A 452 2.81 -32.88 -22.41
CA LYS A 452 2.78 -31.48 -21.97
C LYS A 452 1.85 -30.62 -22.81
N THR A 453 1.79 -30.88 -24.12
CA THR A 453 0.85 -30.22 -25.02
C THR A 453 -0.58 -30.68 -24.74
N GLY A 454 -0.79 -31.98 -24.56
CA GLY A 454 -2.10 -32.56 -24.23
C GLY A 454 -2.68 -31.99 -22.94
N ASP A 455 -1.86 -31.82 -21.91
CA ASP A 455 -2.27 -31.21 -20.64
C ASP A 455 -2.70 -29.75 -20.82
N PHE A 456 -1.90 -28.94 -21.54
CA PHE A 456 -2.27 -27.57 -21.87
C PHE A 456 -3.58 -27.48 -22.65
N ILE A 457 -3.72 -28.27 -23.73
CA ILE A 457 -4.91 -28.25 -24.60
C ILE A 457 -6.16 -28.67 -23.82
N LYS A 458 -6.06 -29.63 -22.90
CA LYS A 458 -7.16 -30.03 -22.01
C LYS A 458 -7.63 -28.88 -21.11
N GLN A 459 -6.69 -28.16 -20.51
CA GLN A 459 -6.99 -27.01 -19.65
C GLN A 459 -7.56 -25.84 -20.46
N ALA A 460 -6.98 -25.55 -21.62
CA ALA A 460 -7.49 -24.53 -22.54
C ALA A 460 -8.93 -24.84 -23.00
N ALA A 461 -9.23 -26.08 -23.38
CA ALA A 461 -10.59 -26.49 -23.75
C ALA A 461 -11.58 -26.31 -22.60
N SER A 462 -11.17 -26.65 -21.37
CA SER A 462 -11.99 -26.46 -20.17
C SER A 462 -12.27 -24.98 -19.90
N TYR A 463 -11.24 -24.13 -20.01
CA TYR A 463 -11.35 -22.67 -19.87
C TYR A 463 -12.32 -22.07 -20.91
N LEU A 464 -12.16 -22.42 -22.18
CA LEU A 464 -13.03 -21.94 -23.25
C LEU A 464 -14.49 -22.34 -23.03
N ARG A 465 -14.73 -23.56 -22.54
CA ARG A 465 -16.08 -24.03 -22.25
C ARG A 465 -16.74 -23.25 -21.10
N GLN A 466 -15.97 -22.88 -20.09
CA GLN A 466 -16.47 -22.05 -18.98
C GLN A 466 -16.83 -20.64 -19.44
N ASN A 467 -16.10 -20.10 -20.42
CA ASN A 467 -16.32 -18.75 -20.95
C ASN A 467 -17.37 -18.67 -22.07
N GLN A 468 -17.75 -19.80 -22.67
CA GLN A 468 -18.86 -19.86 -23.62
C GLN A 468 -20.19 -19.59 -22.91
N GLY A 469 -20.80 -18.44 -23.20
CA GLY A 469 -22.15 -18.11 -22.71
C GLY A 469 -22.20 -17.36 -21.38
N ALA A 470 -21.07 -17.11 -20.73
CA ALA A 470 -21.00 -16.14 -19.64
C ALA A 470 -21.23 -14.73 -20.24
N ALA A 471 -22.32 -14.06 -19.82
CA ALA A 471 -22.39 -12.61 -19.96
C ALA A 471 -21.10 -12.03 -19.36
N PRO A 472 -20.48 -10.98 -19.93
CA PRO A 472 -19.40 -10.29 -19.22
C PRO A 472 -19.93 -9.98 -17.82
N ASP A 473 -19.26 -10.48 -16.78
CA ASP A 473 -19.71 -10.26 -15.40
C ASP A 473 -19.87 -8.74 -15.24
N GLN A 474 -21.13 -8.29 -15.20
CA GLN A 474 -21.45 -6.88 -15.01
C GLN A 474 -21.17 -6.45 -13.56
N ASP A 475 -20.86 -7.42 -12.70
CA ASP A 475 -20.49 -7.18 -11.33
C ASP A 475 -18.95 -7.16 -11.21
N PRO A 476 -18.32 -5.98 -11.06
CA PRO A 476 -16.88 -5.84 -10.88
C PRO A 476 -16.34 -6.47 -9.59
N ASN A 477 -17.20 -7.15 -8.81
CA ASN A 477 -16.84 -7.89 -7.61
C ASN A 477 -16.80 -9.41 -7.81
N THR A 478 -17.37 -9.95 -8.89
CA THR A 478 -17.21 -11.36 -9.29
C THR A 478 -16.17 -11.44 -10.40
N CYS A 479 -14.90 -11.24 -10.03
CA CYS A 479 -13.83 -11.79 -10.87
C CYS A 479 -13.84 -13.31 -10.64
N SER A 480 -14.63 -14.05 -11.41
CA SER A 480 -14.34 -15.48 -11.60
C SER A 480 -12.95 -15.56 -12.20
N VAL A 481 -11.99 -16.03 -11.40
CA VAL A 481 -10.57 -16.26 -11.69
C VAL A 481 -10.27 -16.20 -13.20
N MET A 482 -9.70 -15.07 -13.64
CA MET A 482 -9.19 -14.88 -15.00
C MET A 482 -7.87 -15.62 -15.20
#